data_AF-A0A7Y2Y4E7-F1
#
_entry.id   AF-A0A7Y2Y4E7-F1
#
_cell.length_a   1.000
_cell.length_b   1.000
_cell.length_c   1.000
_cell.angle_alpha   90.00
_cell.angle_beta   90.00
_cell.angle_gamma   90.00
#
_symmetry.space_group_name_H-M   'P 1'
#
loop_
_entity.id
_entity.type
_entity.pdbx_description
1 polymer ?
#
loop_
_entity_poly.entity_id
_entity_poly.type
_entity_poly.pdbx_seq_one_letter_code
_entity_poly.pdbx_strand_id
1 'polypeptide(L)'
;MGPIKFKLFKGLPKNRRFNYTPRYYKGKEDINESAYPTKFDAYSEELNKNDFSGHWHESRLSSRNRSNSGFNTTIYIIILVLVFISLYILDFDLSIFSVKN
;
A
#
# COMPACT_ATOMS: atom_id res chain seq x y z
N MET A 1 -9.86 -7.04 -16.93
CA MET A 1 -11.05 -6.18 -16.70
C MET A 1 -11.63 -6.52 -15.35
N GLY A 2 -11.62 -5.61 -14.37
CA GLY A 2 -12.26 -5.85 -13.07
C GLY A 2 -13.81 -5.87 -13.18
N PRO A 3 -14.53 -6.41 -12.18
CA PRO A 3 -15.98 -6.52 -12.24
C PRO A 3 -16.65 -5.13 -12.29
N ILE A 4 -17.59 -4.98 -13.22
CA ILE A 4 -18.39 -3.76 -13.42
C ILE A 4 -19.27 -3.57 -12.19
N LYS A 5 -18.94 -2.59 -11.34
CA LYS A 5 -19.75 -2.23 -10.19
C LYS A 5 -20.93 -1.36 -10.64
N PHE A 6 -22.10 -1.95 -10.83
CA PHE A 6 -23.34 -1.19 -10.99
C PHE A 6 -23.59 -0.38 -9.72
N LYS A 7 -23.63 0.95 -9.84
CA LYS A 7 -24.07 1.86 -8.78
C LYS A 7 -25.42 2.42 -9.18
N LEU A 8 -26.45 2.15 -8.37
CA LEU A 8 -27.83 2.60 -8.58
C LEU A 8 -27.96 4.13 -8.59
N PHE A 9 -27.04 4.83 -7.92
CA PHE A 9 -26.93 6.29 -7.92
C PHE A 9 -25.50 6.69 -8.29
N LYS A 10 -25.37 7.59 -9.27
CA LYS A 10 -24.09 8.21 -9.61
C LYS A 10 -23.71 9.13 -8.45
N GLY A 11 -22.95 8.60 -7.49
CA GLY A 11 -22.41 9.39 -6.39
C GLY A 11 -21.63 10.59 -6.91
N LEU A 12 -21.58 11.67 -6.11
CA LEU A 12 -20.86 12.87 -6.49
C LEU A 12 -19.40 12.53 -6.82
N PRO A 13 -18.82 13.15 -7.87
CA PRO A 13 -17.41 12.94 -8.19
C PRO A 13 -16.56 13.32 -6.97
N LYS A 14 -15.56 12.51 -6.67
CA LYS A 14 -14.58 12.85 -5.64
C LYS A 14 -13.85 14.13 -6.07
N ASN A 15 -13.62 15.04 -5.12
CA ASN A 15 -12.80 16.22 -5.37
C ASN A 15 -11.41 15.79 -5.88
N ARG A 16 -10.97 16.35 -7.00
CA ARG A 16 -9.62 16.13 -7.52
C ARG A 16 -8.69 17.10 -6.83
N ARG A 17 -7.54 16.60 -6.36
CA ARG A 17 -6.52 17.46 -5.78
C ARG A 17 -5.86 18.26 -6.89
N PHE A 18 -5.75 19.57 -6.71
CA PHE A 18 -5.04 20.44 -7.65
C PHE A 18 -3.53 20.34 -7.41
N ASN A 19 -2.77 20.10 -8.48
CA ASN A 19 -1.32 19.94 -8.45
C ASN A 19 -0.64 21.24 -8.90
N TYR A 20 -0.47 22.17 -7.94
CA TYR A 20 0.12 23.49 -8.24
C TYR A 20 1.64 23.45 -8.31
N THR A 21 2.18 24.10 -9.34
CA THR A 21 3.61 24.33 -9.52
C THR A 21 3.87 25.84 -9.42
N PRO A 22 4.65 26.31 -8.44
CA PRO A 22 5.00 27.72 -8.36
C PRO A 22 5.72 28.18 -9.63
N ARG A 23 5.48 29.42 -10.06
CA ARG A 23 5.99 29.98 -11.32
C ARG A 23 7.50 29.77 -11.56
N TYR A 24 8.31 29.90 -10.52
CA TYR A 24 9.77 29.80 -10.59
C TYR A 24 10.31 28.46 -10.10
N TYR A 25 9.44 27.52 -9.72
CA TYR A 25 9.84 26.24 -9.18
C TYR A 25 9.88 25.18 -10.27
N LYS A 26 11.07 24.64 -10.53
CA LYS A 26 11.29 23.59 -11.52
C LYS A 26 11.28 22.20 -10.88
N GLY A 27 10.13 21.80 -10.35
CA GLY A 27 10.00 20.50 -9.69
C GLY A 27 9.39 19.40 -10.55
N LYS A 28 9.19 19.67 -11.85
CA LYS A 28 8.62 18.72 -12.84
C LYS A 28 9.50 18.62 -14.09
N GLU A 29 10.82 18.63 -13.91
CA GLU A 29 11.77 18.58 -15.03
C GLU A 29 11.88 17.17 -15.64
N ASP A 30 11.61 16.12 -14.86
CA ASP A 30 11.83 14.71 -15.23
C ASP A 30 10.53 13.99 -15.65
N ILE A 31 9.55 14.71 -16.22
CA ILE A 31 8.29 14.09 -16.65
C ILE A 31 8.53 13.19 -17.87
N ASN A 32 8.17 11.91 -17.77
CA ASN A 32 8.19 10.99 -18.90
C ASN A 32 7.02 11.23 -19.85
N GLU A 33 7.17 12.12 -20.82
CA GLU A 33 6.12 12.46 -21.80
C GLU A 33 5.56 11.24 -22.56
N SER A 34 6.37 10.20 -22.76
CA SER A 34 5.99 8.98 -23.49
C SER A 34 5.11 8.02 -22.68
N ALA A 35 5.01 8.18 -21.36
CA ALA A 35 4.19 7.33 -20.51
C ALA A 35 2.70 7.74 -20.54
N TYR A 36 2.38 8.90 -21.11
CA TYR A 36 1.06 9.52 -21.09
C TYR A 36 0.52 9.76 -22.51
N PRO A 37 -0.81 9.81 -22.68
CA PRO A 37 -1.42 10.08 -23.98
C PRO A 37 -1.17 11.50 -24.48
N THR A 38 -1.07 12.49 -23.58
CA THR A 38 -0.75 13.87 -23.94
C THR A 38 0.23 14.50 -22.96
N LYS A 39 0.91 15.57 -23.42
CA LYS A 39 1.82 16.36 -22.57
C LYS A 39 1.09 17.04 -21.40
N PHE A 40 -0.16 17.45 -21.62
CA PHE A 40 -0.99 18.08 -20.58
C PHE A 40 -1.37 17.09 -19.49
N ASP A 41 -1.67 15.84 -19.87
CA ASP A 41 -1.97 14.77 -18.92
C ASP A 41 -0.72 14.44 -18.08
N ALA A 42 0.43 14.30 -18.73
CA ALA A 42 1.71 14.09 -18.06
C ALA A 42 2.00 15.19 -17.02
N TYR A 43 1.81 16.46 -17.38
CA TYR A 43 2.03 17.57 -16.46
C TYR A 43 1.00 17.63 -15.32
N SER A 44 -0.24 17.19 -15.56
CA SER A 44 -1.33 17.25 -14.57
C SER A 44 -1.22 16.14 -13.54
N GLU A 45 -0.89 14.93 -14.00
CA GLU A 45 -0.83 13.71 -13.18
C GLU A 45 0.49 13.58 -12.42
N GLU A 46 1.62 14.00 -13.00
CA GLU A 46 2.93 13.88 -12.36
C GLU A 46 3.04 14.82 -11.15
N LEU A 47 3.42 14.26 -10.00
CA LEU A 47 3.58 15.00 -8.76
C LEU A 47 4.84 15.86 -8.78
N ASN A 48 4.73 17.03 -8.17
CA ASN A 48 5.85 17.94 -8.03
C ASN A 48 6.88 17.39 -7.02
N LYS A 49 8.20 17.61 -7.21
CA LYS A 49 9.25 17.10 -6.29
C LYS A 49 9.04 17.50 -4.82
N ASN A 50 8.40 18.64 -4.55
CA ASN A 50 8.12 19.13 -3.19
C ASN A 50 6.79 18.61 -2.61
N ASP A 51 5.96 17.90 -3.38
CA ASP A 51 4.66 17.40 -2.89
C ASP A 51 4.80 16.05 -2.18
N PHE A 52 5.42 16.07 -1.00
CA PHE A 52 5.64 14.88 -0.18
C PHE A 52 4.34 14.14 0.14
N SER A 53 3.24 14.88 0.39
CA SER A 53 1.95 14.26 0.71
C SER A 53 1.38 13.44 -0.46
N GLY A 54 1.58 13.92 -1.69
CA GLY A 54 1.23 13.21 -2.91
C GLY A 54 2.11 11.97 -3.07
N HIS A 55 3.43 12.13 -2.93
CA HIS A 55 4.38 11.02 -3.05
C HIS A 55 4.08 9.90 -2.06
N TRP A 56 3.79 10.24 -0.81
CA TRP A 56 3.42 9.26 0.21
C TRP A 56 2.08 8.58 -0.11
N HIS A 57 1.13 9.29 -0.72
CA HIS A 57 -0.11 8.71 -1.16
C HIS A 57 0.12 7.70 -2.30
N GLU A 58 0.92 8.09 -3.30
CA GLU A 58 1.29 7.25 -4.45
C GLU A 58 2.04 6.00 -3.99
N SER A 59 3.07 6.15 -3.13
CA SER A 59 3.81 5.03 -2.55
C SER A 59 2.90 4.10 -1.73
N ARG A 60 1.96 4.66 -0.96
CA ARG A 60 0.97 3.84 -0.22
C ARG A 60 0.03 3.10 -1.17
N LEU A 61 -0.36 3.68 -2.29
CA LEU A 61 -1.19 3.00 -3.28
C LEU A 61 -0.41 1.90 -3.98
N SER A 62 0.83 2.18 -4.40
CA SER A 62 1.75 1.23 -5.00
C SER A 62 2.09 0.07 -4.04
N SER A 63 2.21 0.34 -2.74
CA SER A 63 2.48 -0.71 -1.75
C SER A 63 1.27 -1.58 -1.44
N ARG A 64 0.06 -1.19 -1.85
CA ARG A 64 -1.18 -1.98 -1.63
C ARG A 64 -1.31 -3.09 -2.65
N ASN A 65 -0.37 -4.02 -2.59
CA ASN A 65 -0.37 -5.25 -3.38
C ASN A 65 -1.35 -6.25 -2.76
N ARG A 66 -2.63 -6.14 -3.12
CA ARG A 66 -3.66 -7.14 -2.75
C ARG A 66 -3.38 -8.55 -3.27
N SER A 67 -2.41 -8.70 -4.18
CA SER A 67 -1.98 -10.00 -4.71
C SER A 67 -1.19 -10.83 -3.70
N ASN A 68 -0.66 -10.23 -2.63
CA ASN A 68 0.06 -10.95 -1.57
C ASN A 68 -0.78 -11.07 -0.29
N SER A 69 -2.07 -11.38 -0.43
CA SER A 69 -2.99 -11.59 0.70
C SER A 69 -2.78 -12.94 1.42
N GLY A 70 -1.62 -13.58 1.22
CA GLY A 70 -1.24 -14.82 1.89
C GLY A 70 -0.39 -14.55 3.12
N PHE A 71 -0.42 -15.46 4.09
CA PHE A 71 0.53 -15.43 5.20
C PHE A 71 1.93 -15.78 4.69
N ASN A 72 2.89 -14.89 4.91
CA ASN A 72 4.30 -15.14 4.63
C ASN A 72 4.85 -16.18 5.63
N THR A 73 5.75 -17.06 5.21
CA THR A 73 6.50 -17.99 6.07
C THR A 73 7.14 -17.28 7.27
N THR A 74 7.58 -16.04 7.07
CA THR A 74 8.14 -15.17 8.12
C THR A 74 7.13 -14.94 9.26
N ILE A 75 5.85 -14.76 8.95
CA ILE A 75 4.80 -14.53 9.96
C ILE A 75 4.61 -15.79 10.81
N TYR A 76 4.61 -16.98 10.19
CA TYR A 76 4.53 -18.24 10.91
C TYR A 76 5.73 -18.45 11.85
N ILE A 77 6.95 -18.10 11.39
CA ILE A 77 8.16 -18.16 12.23
C ILE A 77 8.04 -17.22 13.43
N ILE A 78 7.60 -15.97 13.21
CA ILE A 78 7.40 -14.99 14.28
C ILE A 78 6.38 -15.49 15.30
N ILE A 79 5.24 -16.02 14.85
CA ILE A 79 4.20 -16.57 15.73
C ILE A 79 4.77 -17.73 16.56
N LEU A 80 5.48 -18.66 15.93
CA LEU A 80 6.08 -19.81 16.61
C LEU A 80 7.06 -19.34 17.70
N VAL A 81 7.96 -18.41 17.40
CA VAL A 81 8.92 -17.84 18.37
C VAL A 81 8.20 -17.15 19.52
N LEU A 82 7.19 -16.34 19.25
CA LEU A 82 6.39 -15.66 20.28
C LEU A 82 5.65 -16.64 21.20
N VAL A 83 5.10 -17.73 20.63
CA VAL A 83 4.46 -18.79 21.41
C VAL A 83 5.49 -19.49 22.29
N PHE A 84 6.66 -19.86 21.76
CA PHE A 84 7.72 -20.49 22.54
C PHE A 84 8.20 -19.60 23.70
N ILE A 85 8.41 -18.30 23.46
CA ILE A 85 8.79 -17.34 24.51
C ILE A 85 7.69 -17.25 25.57
N SER A 86 6.43 -17.20 25.16
CA SER A 86 5.29 -17.13 26.09
C SER A 86 5.19 -18.38 26.96
N LEU A 87 5.37 -19.57 26.36
CA LEU A 87 5.37 -20.85 27.09
C LEU A 87 6.52 -20.94 28.08
N TYR A 88 7.70 -20.44 27.73
CA TYR A 88 8.86 -20.40 28.62
C TYR A 88 8.63 -19.48 29.84
N ILE A 89 8.08 -18.28 29.63
CA ILE A 89 7.81 -17.33 30.73
C ILE A 89 6.76 -17.89 31.72
N LEU A 90 5.79 -18.65 31.23
CA LEU A 90 4.71 -19.23 32.03
C LEU A 90 5.08 -20.57 32.68
N ASP A 91 6.29 -21.10 32.43
CA ASP A 91 6.71 -22.44 32.84
C ASP A 91 5.66 -23.51 32.46
N PHE A 92 5.15 -23.41 31.23
CA PHE A 92 4.01 -24.21 30.78
C PHE A 92 4.42 -25.67 30.53
N ASP A 93 3.77 -26.61 31.21
CA ASP A 93 4.05 -28.04 31.08
C ASP A 93 3.53 -28.61 29.75
N LEU A 94 4.45 -28.95 28.85
CA LEU A 94 4.15 -29.55 27.54
C LEU A 94 3.79 -31.04 27.64
N SER A 95 4.01 -31.69 28.79
CA SER A 95 3.70 -33.09 29.01
C SER A 95 2.20 -33.40 28.95
N ILE A 96 1.35 -32.38 29.11
CA ILE A 96 -0.12 -32.48 28.98
C ILE A 96 -0.57 -33.00 27.60
N PHE A 97 0.27 -32.84 26.57
CA PHE A 97 0.00 -33.33 25.23
C PHE A 97 0.59 -34.72 24.94
N SER A 98 1.25 -35.35 25.92
CA SER A 98 1.77 -36.70 25.78
C SER A 98 0.62 -37.71 25.83
N VAL A 99 0.50 -38.54 24.79
CA VAL A 99 -0.49 -39.63 24.76
C VAL A 99 -0.06 -40.68 25.79
N LYS A 100 -0.91 -40.88 26.80
CA LYS A 100 -0.72 -41.92 27.81
C LYS A 100 -1.14 -43.26 27.20
N ASN A 101 -0.16 -44.10 26.91
CA ASN A 101 -0.39 -45.51 26.55
C ASN A 101 -0.75 -46.33 27.80
#